data_AF-A0A3S9XEG7-F1
#
_entry.id   AF-A0A3S9XEG7-F1
#
_cell.length_a   1.000
_cell.length_b   1.000
_cell.length_c   1.000
_cell.angle_alpha   90.00
_cell.angle_beta   90.00
_cell.angle_gamma   90.00
#
_symmetry.space_group_name_H-M   'P 1'
#
loop_
_entity.id
_entity.type
_entity.pdbx_description
1 polymer ?
#
loop_
_entity_poly.entity_id
_entity_poly.type
_entity_poly.pdbx_seq_one_letter_code
_entity_poly.pdbx_strand_id
1 'polypeptide(L)'
;MTIHFDGIHLLSSIVVAVLVVAVVFALVKKVQKWPYYAVPVMSNIEKKFYYQLVKAFPHYHILAQVQLSRVIRPPKNRHEYKWLNKIWRMSLDYVILDSHLDTLVVIELDDRTHLTQKRKEADERKSKALKAAGLRLIRIRTNSIPTLDELKYLVNRG
;
A
#
# COMPACT_ATOMS: atom_id res chain seq x y z
N MET A 1 66.45 26.92 28.77
CA MET A 1 65.87 27.12 27.42
C MET A 1 65.30 25.78 26.94
N THR A 2 64.19 25.36 27.53
CA THR A 2 63.56 24.02 27.30
C THR A 2 62.02 24.09 27.40
N ILE A 3 61.51 25.06 28.16
CA ILE A 3 60.08 25.32 28.41
C ILE A 3 59.25 25.54 27.12
N HIS A 4 59.87 25.93 26.00
CA HIS A 4 59.16 26.23 24.75
C HIS A 4 58.82 24.99 23.88
N PHE A 5 59.58 23.90 23.99
CA PHE A 5 59.32 22.68 23.19
C PHE A 5 58.22 21.82 23.84
N ASP A 6 58.21 21.71 25.17
CA ASP A 6 57.24 20.88 25.91
C ASP A 6 55.79 21.37 25.74
N GLY A 7 55.59 22.69 25.66
CA GLY A 7 54.28 23.29 25.42
C GLY A 7 53.71 22.98 24.03
N ILE A 8 54.56 22.90 23.01
CA ILE A 8 54.16 22.59 21.62
C ILE A 8 53.74 21.12 21.50
N HIS A 9 54.49 20.20 22.14
CA HIS A 9 54.13 18.78 22.16
C HIS A 9 52.82 18.53 22.91
N LEU A 10 52.60 19.21 24.04
CA LEU A 10 51.35 19.13 24.78
C LEU A 10 50.15 19.64 23.95
N LEU A 11 50.29 20.79 23.29
CA LEU A 11 49.26 21.35 22.42
C LEU A 11 48.93 20.42 21.24
N SER A 12 49.94 19.86 20.58
CA SER A 12 49.75 18.94 19.45
C SER A 12 49.01 17.66 19.87
N SER A 13 49.33 17.12 21.06
CA SER A 13 48.69 15.91 21.60
C SER A 13 47.20 16.13 21.90
N ILE A 14 46.85 17.32 22.43
CA ILE A 14 45.46 17.70 22.69
C ILE A 14 44.66 17.83 21.38
N VAL A 15 45.24 18.46 20.36
CA VAL A 15 44.58 18.61 19.04
C VAL A 15 44.30 17.24 18.41
N VAL A 16 45.27 16.32 18.44
CA VAL A 16 45.08 14.96 17.93
C VAL A 16 44.00 14.22 18.72
N ALA A 17 44.00 14.30 20.05
CA ALA A 17 42.98 13.66 20.88
C ALA A 17 41.57 14.21 20.57
N VAL A 18 41.41 15.52 20.42
CA VAL A 18 40.13 16.15 20.06
C VAL A 18 39.66 15.70 18.68
N LEU A 19 40.56 15.63 17.70
CA LEU A 19 40.25 15.12 16.36
C LEU A 19 39.82 13.65 16.39
N VAL A 20 40.51 12.81 17.16
CA VAL A 20 40.16 11.39 17.33
C VAL A 20 38.77 11.27 17.97
N VAL A 21 38.47 12.04 19.02
CA VAL A 21 37.15 12.03 19.66
C VAL A 21 36.07 12.52 18.70
N ALA A 22 36.31 13.59 17.94
CA ALA A 22 35.36 14.11 16.96
C ALA A 22 35.09 13.10 15.83
N VAL A 23 36.14 12.41 15.35
CA VAL A 23 36.02 11.34 14.35
C VAL A 23 35.25 10.15 14.93
N VAL A 24 35.56 9.68 16.15
CA VAL A 24 34.81 8.61 16.81
C VAL A 24 33.34 9.01 16.98
N PHE A 25 33.05 10.23 17.42
CA PHE A 25 31.68 10.71 17.61
C PHE A 25 30.92 10.84 16.28
N ALA A 26 31.60 11.26 15.21
CA ALA A 26 31.05 11.30 13.85
C ALA A 26 30.84 9.91 13.25
N LEU A 27 31.63 8.91 13.65
CA LEU A 27 31.51 7.50 13.23
C LEU A 27 30.43 6.75 14.02
N VAL A 28 30.15 7.15 15.27
CA VAL A 28 29.03 6.67 16.10
C VAL A 28 27.69 7.29 15.63
N LYS A 29 27.54 7.53 14.31
CA LYS A 29 26.31 8.02 13.69
C LYS A 29 25.11 7.29 14.28
N LYS A 30 24.15 8.08 14.79
CA LYS A 30 22.90 7.60 15.37
C LYS A 30 22.29 6.54 14.47
N VAL A 31 22.15 5.31 14.98
CA VAL A 31 21.29 4.30 14.38
C VAL A 31 19.88 4.87 14.38
N GLN A 32 19.46 5.41 13.24
CA GLN A 32 18.11 5.93 13.08
C GLN A 32 17.15 4.75 13.22
N LYS A 33 16.41 4.68 14.33
CA LYS A 33 15.35 3.69 14.48
C LYS A 33 14.30 3.99 13.42
N TRP A 34 13.91 2.97 12.67
CA TRP A 34 12.86 3.07 11.66
C TRP A 34 11.53 3.42 12.37
N PRO A 35 10.88 4.55 12.04
CA PRO A 35 9.76 5.08 12.82
C PRO A 35 8.42 4.44 12.39
N TYR A 36 8.36 3.11 12.33
CA TYR A 36 7.15 2.38 11.91
C TYR A 36 6.49 1.65 13.07
N TYR A 37 5.16 1.63 13.05
CA TYR A 37 4.33 0.89 13.99
C TYR A 37 3.16 0.24 13.23
N ALA A 38 2.60 -0.83 13.80
CA ALA A 38 1.48 -1.54 13.19
C ALA A 38 0.18 -0.72 13.29
N VAL A 39 -0.60 -0.74 12.22
CA VAL A 39 -1.93 -0.12 12.14
C VAL A 39 -2.94 -1.15 11.64
N PRO A 40 -4.24 -1.02 11.96
CA PRO A 40 -5.28 -1.86 11.38
C PRO A 40 -5.27 -1.75 9.84
N VAL A 41 -5.36 -2.89 9.17
CA VAL A 41 -5.40 -2.96 7.69
C VAL A 41 -6.70 -2.38 7.12
N MET A 42 -7.79 -2.44 7.89
CA MET A 42 -9.13 -2.04 7.49
C MET A 42 -9.84 -1.24 8.60
N SER A 43 -10.71 -0.32 8.19
CA SER A 43 -11.69 0.35 9.02
C SER A 43 -12.75 -0.60 9.57
N ASN A 44 -13.58 -0.14 10.51
CA ASN A 44 -14.65 -0.97 11.08
C ASN A 44 -15.76 -1.32 10.08
N ILE A 45 -16.06 -0.43 9.13
CA ILE A 45 -17.06 -0.68 8.08
C ILE A 45 -16.52 -1.75 7.12
N GLU A 46 -15.28 -1.61 6.69
CA GLU A 46 -14.60 -2.61 5.85
C GLU A 46 -14.54 -3.98 6.54
N LYS A 47 -14.12 -4.05 7.81
CA LYS A 47 -14.14 -5.31 8.58
C LYS A 47 -15.52 -5.97 8.61
N LYS A 48 -16.58 -5.20 8.90
CA LYS A 48 -17.95 -5.73 8.91
C LYS A 48 -18.35 -6.27 7.55
N PHE A 49 -18.04 -5.53 6.49
CA PHE A 49 -18.34 -5.95 5.13
C PHE A 49 -17.56 -7.20 4.70
N TYR A 50 -16.27 -7.29 5.06
CA TYR A 50 -15.47 -8.50 4.84
C TYR A 50 -16.14 -9.75 5.42
N TYR A 51 -16.60 -9.69 6.67
CA TYR A 51 -17.29 -10.83 7.28
C TYR A 51 -18.64 -11.17 6.62
N GLN A 52 -19.34 -10.16 6.07
CA GLN A 52 -20.54 -10.42 5.25
C GLN A 52 -20.19 -11.15 3.95
N LEU A 53 -19.11 -10.76 3.27
CA LEU A 53 -18.61 -11.46 2.09
C LEU A 53 -18.26 -12.92 2.45
N VAL A 54 -17.52 -13.15 3.53
CA VAL A 54 -17.15 -14.51 3.98
C VAL A 54 -18.40 -15.35 4.25
N LYS A 55 -19.42 -14.77 4.88
CA LYS A 55 -20.67 -15.47 5.14
C LYS A 55 -21.50 -15.71 3.88
N ALA A 56 -21.47 -14.79 2.92
CA ALA A 56 -22.19 -14.92 1.64
C ALA A 56 -21.53 -15.95 0.71
N PHE A 57 -20.20 -16.08 0.78
CA PHE A 57 -19.38 -16.86 -0.14
C PHE A 57 -18.43 -17.83 0.59
N PRO A 58 -18.94 -18.80 1.36
CA PRO A 58 -18.11 -19.68 2.21
C PRO A 58 -17.17 -20.61 1.44
N HIS A 59 -17.39 -20.80 0.14
CA HIS A 59 -16.56 -21.65 -0.73
C HIS A 59 -15.63 -20.86 -1.65
N TYR A 60 -15.56 -19.54 -1.49
CA TYR A 60 -14.70 -18.65 -2.26
C TYR A 60 -13.59 -18.09 -1.35
N HIS A 61 -12.51 -17.62 -1.95
CA HIS A 61 -11.47 -16.91 -1.23
C HIS A 61 -11.68 -15.40 -1.37
N ILE A 62 -11.56 -14.68 -0.27
CA ILE A 62 -11.71 -13.22 -0.26
C ILE A 62 -10.38 -12.62 0.18
N LEU A 63 -9.75 -11.88 -0.73
CA LEU A 63 -8.55 -11.10 -0.44
C LEU A 63 -8.95 -9.64 -0.23
N ALA A 64 -8.47 -9.02 0.86
CA ALA A 64 -8.73 -7.62 1.16
C ALA A 64 -7.48 -6.74 0.89
N GLN A 65 -7.70 -5.48 0.52
CA GLN A 65 -6.64 -4.47 0.31
C GLN A 65 -5.56 -4.92 -0.69
N VAL A 66 -5.98 -5.54 -1.80
CA VAL A 66 -5.10 -6.13 -2.80
C VAL A 66 -4.56 -5.04 -3.73
N GLN A 67 -3.24 -4.95 -3.91
CA GLN A 67 -2.70 -4.03 -4.92
C GLN A 67 -3.21 -4.39 -6.32
N LEU A 68 -3.74 -3.40 -7.05
CA LEU A 68 -4.26 -3.59 -8.41
C LEU A 68 -3.21 -4.23 -9.34
N SER A 69 -1.94 -3.87 -9.16
CA SER A 69 -0.83 -4.44 -9.92
C SER A 69 -0.61 -5.94 -9.70
N ARG A 70 -1.16 -6.54 -8.63
CA ARG A 70 -1.11 -8.00 -8.41
C ARG A 70 -2.20 -8.75 -9.17
N VAL A 71 -3.26 -8.06 -9.57
CA VAL A 71 -4.42 -8.65 -10.24
C VAL A 71 -4.36 -8.44 -11.76
N ILE A 72 -3.79 -7.31 -12.22
CA ILE A 72 -3.68 -7.00 -13.64
C ILE A 72 -2.26 -6.59 -14.03
N ARG A 73 -1.87 -6.91 -15.27
CA ARG A 73 -0.59 -6.52 -15.87
C ARG A 73 -0.80 -5.90 -17.25
N PRO A 74 -0.04 -4.85 -17.60
CA PRO A 74 -0.01 -4.39 -18.99
C PRO A 74 0.71 -5.41 -19.88
N PRO A 75 0.53 -5.31 -21.21
CA PRO A 75 1.30 -6.14 -22.15
C PRO A 75 2.80 -5.90 -22.01
N LYS A 76 3.58 -6.99 -22.14
CA LYS A 76 5.06 -6.94 -22.12
C LYS A 76 5.59 -6.31 -23.40
N ASN A 77 5.85 -5.00 -23.35
CA ASN A 77 6.43 -4.22 -24.45
C ASN A 77 7.12 -2.96 -23.92
N ARG A 78 7.67 -2.11 -24.81
CA ARG A 78 8.39 -0.88 -24.44
C ARG A 78 7.60 0.10 -23.55
N HIS A 79 6.28 -0.02 -23.47
CA HIS A 79 5.40 0.83 -22.64
C HIS A 79 4.97 0.17 -21.33
N GLU A 80 5.44 -1.04 -21.00
CA GLU A 80 5.03 -1.81 -19.82
C GLU A 80 5.12 -0.96 -18.53
N TYR A 81 6.29 -0.39 -18.24
CA TYR A 81 6.52 0.45 -17.06
C TYR A 81 5.62 1.69 -17.02
N LYS A 82 5.37 2.32 -18.18
CA LYS A 82 4.48 3.48 -18.28
C LYS A 82 3.06 3.11 -17.83
N TRP A 83 2.57 1.94 -18.23
CA TRP A 83 1.24 1.48 -17.83
C TRP A 83 1.22 0.95 -16.39
N LEU A 84 2.27 0.28 -15.94
CA LEU A 84 2.38 -0.17 -14.55
C LEU A 84 2.38 1.02 -13.57
N ASN A 85 3.10 2.09 -13.91
CA ASN A 85 3.15 3.32 -13.12
C ASN A 85 1.79 4.03 -13.00
N LYS A 86 0.82 3.72 -13.86
CA LYS A 86 -0.54 4.26 -13.75
C LYS A 86 -1.36 3.59 -12.65
N ILE A 87 -1.03 2.34 -12.30
CA ILE A 87 -1.82 1.50 -11.39
C ILE A 87 -1.08 1.11 -10.11
N TRP A 88 0.24 1.25 -10.03
CA TRP A 88 1.04 0.68 -8.93
C TRP A 88 0.69 1.22 -7.53
N ARG A 89 0.15 2.44 -7.43
CA ARG A 89 -0.29 3.05 -6.16
C ARG A 89 -1.74 2.74 -5.82
N MET A 90 -2.43 1.94 -6.63
CA MET A 90 -3.84 1.64 -6.46
C MET A 90 -4.01 0.28 -5.80
N SER A 91 -4.93 0.20 -4.84
CA SER A 91 -5.44 -1.03 -4.24
C SER A 91 -6.89 -1.25 -4.63
N LEU A 92 -7.33 -2.49 -4.44
CA LEU A 92 -8.69 -2.97 -4.52
C LEU A 92 -9.13 -3.33 -3.11
N ASP A 93 -10.34 -2.93 -2.71
CA ASP A 93 -10.80 -3.19 -1.35
C ASP A 93 -11.00 -4.69 -1.13
N TYR A 94 -11.64 -5.38 -2.09
CA TYR A 94 -11.80 -6.83 -2.09
C TYR A 94 -11.66 -7.45 -3.48
N VAL A 95 -11.10 -8.65 -3.50
CA VAL A 95 -11.07 -9.54 -4.66
C VAL A 95 -11.63 -10.89 -4.23
N ILE A 96 -12.71 -11.33 -4.90
CA ILE A 96 -13.27 -12.66 -4.71
C ILE A 96 -12.62 -13.58 -5.72
N LEU A 97 -12.06 -14.68 -5.24
CA LEU A 97 -11.47 -15.74 -6.04
C LEU A 97 -12.29 -17.01 -5.94
N ASP A 98 -12.32 -17.79 -7.02
CA ASP A 98 -12.91 -19.12 -7.03
C ASP A 98 -12.04 -20.17 -6.33
N SER A 99 -12.44 -21.44 -6.38
CA SER A 99 -11.71 -22.57 -5.78
C SER A 99 -10.34 -22.83 -6.41
N HIS A 100 -10.05 -22.27 -7.58
CA HIS A 100 -8.76 -22.35 -8.26
C HIS A 100 -7.86 -21.14 -7.98
N LEU A 101 -8.33 -20.21 -7.14
CA LEU A 101 -7.68 -18.93 -6.84
C LEU A 101 -7.66 -17.97 -8.04
N ASP A 102 -8.54 -18.19 -9.03
CA ASP A 102 -8.74 -17.27 -10.14
C ASP A 102 -9.69 -16.14 -9.77
N THR A 103 -9.42 -14.94 -10.28
CA THR A 103 -10.22 -13.75 -9.94
C THR A 103 -11.59 -13.81 -10.58
N LEU A 104 -12.64 -13.89 -9.75
CA LEU A 104 -14.03 -13.86 -10.18
C LEU A 104 -14.56 -12.42 -10.31
N VAL A 105 -14.38 -11.62 -9.26
CA VAL A 105 -14.90 -10.24 -9.21
C VAL A 105 -14.13 -9.37 -8.24
N VAL A 106 -14.06 -8.08 -8.54
CA VAL A 106 -13.50 -7.05 -7.68
C VAL A 106 -14.62 -6.23 -7.06
N ILE A 107 -14.53 -5.93 -5.77
CA ILE A 107 -15.49 -5.09 -5.03
C ILE A 107 -14.77 -3.88 -4.42
N GLU A 108 -15.38 -2.70 -4.55
CA GLU A 108 -14.95 -1.45 -3.91
C GLU A 108 -16.08 -0.88 -3.04
N LEU A 109 -15.73 -0.38 -1.86
CA LEU A 109 -16.62 0.38 -0.98
C LEU A 109 -16.46 1.88 -1.22
N ASP A 110 -17.58 2.59 -1.38
CA ASP A 110 -17.59 3.99 -1.80
C ASP A 110 -18.46 4.85 -0.86
N ASP A 111 -17.92 5.94 -0.32
CA ASP A 111 -18.60 6.82 0.65
C ASP A 111 -18.76 8.26 0.14
N ARG A 112 -19.09 8.39 -1.16
CA ARG A 112 -18.96 9.67 -1.88
C ARG A 112 -19.94 10.73 -1.40
N THR A 113 -19.51 11.56 -0.45
CA THR A 113 -20.15 12.85 -0.13
C THR A 113 -19.34 14.04 -0.64
N HIS A 114 -18.00 13.98 -0.70
CA HIS A 114 -17.15 15.03 -1.32
C HIS A 114 -15.89 14.45 -1.98
N LEU A 115 -15.89 14.33 -3.32
CA LEU A 115 -14.71 13.85 -4.05
C LEU A 115 -13.96 14.97 -4.76
N THR A 116 -12.66 15.02 -4.51
CA THR A 116 -11.71 15.84 -5.27
C THR A 116 -11.57 15.33 -6.70
N GLN A 117 -11.22 16.21 -7.63
CA GLN A 117 -10.99 15.86 -9.04
C GLN A 117 -9.96 14.73 -9.21
N LYS A 118 -8.89 14.77 -8.42
CA LYS A 118 -7.83 13.74 -8.39
C LYS A 118 -8.37 12.35 -8.03
N ARG A 119 -9.33 12.25 -7.10
CA ARG A 119 -9.95 10.96 -6.74
C ARG A 119 -10.80 10.44 -7.90
N LYS A 120 -11.58 11.30 -8.56
CA LYS A 120 -12.37 10.94 -9.74
C LYS A 120 -11.48 10.37 -10.85
N GLU A 121 -10.37 11.03 -11.17
CA GLU A 121 -9.42 10.57 -12.19
C GLU A 121 -8.76 9.23 -11.82
N ALA A 122 -8.43 9.03 -10.55
CA ALA A 122 -7.87 7.76 -10.08
C ALA A 122 -8.90 6.63 -10.19
N ASP A 123 -10.15 6.89 -9.81
CA ASP A 123 -11.26 5.94 -9.91
C ASP A 123 -11.57 5.57 -11.37
N GLU A 124 -11.64 6.56 -12.27
CA GLU A 124 -11.84 6.32 -13.69
C GLU A 124 -10.71 5.47 -14.28
N ARG A 125 -9.47 5.73 -13.87
CA ARG A 125 -8.30 4.98 -14.32
C ARG A 125 -8.36 3.54 -13.83
N LYS A 126 -8.73 3.31 -12.57
CA LYS A 126 -8.96 1.98 -12.00
C LYS A 126 -10.03 1.22 -12.79
N SER A 127 -11.19 1.84 -13.01
CA SER A 127 -12.30 1.25 -13.77
C SER A 127 -11.90 0.90 -15.21
N LYS A 128 -11.19 1.80 -15.91
CA LYS A 128 -10.69 1.55 -17.27
C LYS A 128 -9.70 0.39 -17.30
N ALA A 129 -8.79 0.31 -16.32
CA ALA A 129 -7.78 -0.74 -16.26
C ALA A 129 -8.39 -2.12 -15.99
N LEU A 130 -9.31 -2.23 -15.03
CA LEU A 130 -10.03 -3.49 -14.74
C LEU A 130 -10.87 -3.94 -15.93
N LYS A 131 -11.62 -3.01 -16.56
CA LYS A 131 -12.41 -3.31 -17.76
C LYS A 131 -11.53 -3.83 -18.91
N ALA A 132 -10.38 -3.20 -19.14
CA ALA A 132 -9.44 -3.64 -20.17
C ALA A 132 -8.83 -5.03 -19.88
N ALA A 133 -8.75 -5.42 -18.60
CA ALA A 133 -8.32 -6.75 -18.17
C ALA A 133 -9.46 -7.79 -18.15
N GLY A 134 -10.67 -7.43 -18.56
CA GLY A 134 -11.83 -8.33 -18.52
C GLY A 134 -12.38 -8.60 -17.11
N LEU A 135 -11.96 -7.81 -16.12
CA LEU A 135 -12.39 -8.00 -14.73
C LEU A 135 -13.61 -7.17 -14.42
N ARG A 136 -14.61 -7.82 -13.83
CA ARG A 136 -15.83 -7.17 -13.37
C ARG A 136 -15.58 -6.42 -12.06
N LEU A 137 -16.05 -5.18 -12.02
CA LEU A 137 -15.96 -4.29 -10.85
C LEU A 137 -17.36 -4.00 -10.32
N ILE A 138 -17.61 -4.31 -9.04
CA ILE A 138 -18.81 -3.93 -8.30
C ILE A 138 -18.46 -2.81 -7.32
N ARG A 139 -19.20 -1.71 -7.35
CA ARG A 139 -19.06 -0.61 -6.39
C ARG A 139 -20.27 -0.60 -5.45
N ILE A 140 -20.01 -0.67 -4.15
CA ILE A 140 -21.03 -0.70 -3.10
C ILE A 140 -20.91 0.57 -2.27
N ARG A 141 -22.03 1.24 -2.03
CA ARG A 141 -22.02 2.42 -1.16
C ARG A 141 -21.97 2.00 0.31
N THR A 142 -21.10 2.62 1.10
CA THR A 142 -20.97 2.32 2.54
C THR A 142 -22.25 2.61 3.33
N ASN A 143 -23.07 3.55 2.85
CA ASN A 143 -24.36 3.89 3.46
C ASN A 143 -25.51 2.94 3.05
N SER A 144 -25.27 2.01 2.14
CA SER A 144 -26.27 1.08 1.58
C SER A 144 -25.64 -0.29 1.36
N ILE A 145 -25.16 -0.90 2.45
CA ILE A 145 -24.54 -2.23 2.40
C ILE A 145 -25.61 -3.29 2.06
N PRO A 146 -25.42 -4.08 0.98
CA PRO A 146 -26.40 -5.09 0.58
C PRO A 146 -26.52 -6.22 1.60
N THR A 147 -27.68 -6.87 1.61
CA THR A 147 -27.93 -8.12 2.32
C THR A 147 -27.13 -9.28 1.73
N LEU A 148 -27.05 -10.41 2.43
CA LEU A 148 -26.34 -11.60 1.95
C LEU A 148 -26.88 -12.12 0.62
N ASP A 149 -28.20 -12.10 0.44
CA ASP A 149 -28.83 -12.60 -0.79
C ASP A 149 -28.61 -11.64 -1.96
N GLU A 150 -28.65 -10.33 -1.70
CA GLU A 150 -28.28 -9.32 -2.69
C GLU A 150 -26.80 -9.44 -3.09
N LEU A 151 -25.89 -9.68 -2.14
CA LEU A 151 -24.47 -9.93 -2.44
C LEU A 151 -24.30 -11.14 -3.36
N LYS A 152 -24.90 -12.29 -2.98
CA LYS A 152 -24.86 -13.50 -3.81
C LYS A 152 -25.39 -13.25 -5.21
N TYR A 153 -26.51 -12.54 -5.30
CA TYR A 153 -27.11 -12.20 -6.57
C TYR A 153 -26.22 -11.29 -7.41
N LEU A 154 -25.68 -10.22 -6.82
CA LEU A 154 -24.76 -9.29 -7.49
C LEU A 154 -23.52 -10.02 -8.02
N VAL A 155 -22.97 -10.96 -7.25
CA VAL A 155 -21.77 -11.71 -7.66
C VAL A 155 -22.09 -12.77 -8.71
N ASN A 156 -23.22 -13.49 -8.63
CA ASN A 156 -23.52 -14.57 -9.57
C ASN A 156 -24.13 -14.12 -10.91
N ARG A 157 -24.53 -12.84 -11.04
CA ARG A 157 -25.14 -12.30 -12.28
C ARG A 157 -24.12 -11.98 -13.41
N GLY A 158 -22.88 -12.44 -13.28
CA GLY A 158 -21.75 -12.09 -14.16
C GLY A 158 -21.49 -13.11 -15.24
#